data_AF-A0A7V3UXM6-F1
#
_entry.id   AF-A0A7V3UXM6-F1
#
_cell.length_a   1.000
_cell.length_b   1.000
_cell.length_c   1.000
_cell.angle_alpha   90.00
_cell.angle_beta   90.00
_cell.angle_gamma   90.00
#
_symmetry.space_group_name_H-M   'P 1'
#
loop_
_entity.id
_entity.type
_entity.pdbx_description
1 polymer ?
#
loop_
_entity_poly.entity_id
_entity_poly.type
_entity_poly.pdbx_seq_one_letter_code
_entity_poly.pdbx_strand_id
1 'polypeptide(L)'
;MSDYKSAEAKEAESDRGAVALHALQAEVRFLRAVLLLCIVVLLVLLAAMRVGGCGRPVRALMVDGKLACYVPNEAAAERVRKGLLEEALGGLKNPAAIRERWEVVRPRVLSADEAMKLLRDKVHVQIEAFGIEVDGKVLLAVPTEADARQVLEMVKARFAPDRETLLAPPRFRQTVRLVHAVVASEELYRDPAKAVERLLGTGGQTYHTVRPGDNPSKIAARYGMKLTDLWSLNPGLRGRDL
;
A
#
# COMPACT_ATOMS: atom_id res chain seq x y z
N MET A 1 87.74 -41.53 -21.63
CA MET A 1 86.36 -41.42 -22.18
C MET A 1 85.30 -42.13 -21.32
N SER A 2 85.65 -42.63 -20.12
CA SER A 2 84.73 -43.40 -19.25
C SER A 2 84.09 -42.53 -18.15
N ASP A 3 84.80 -41.52 -17.63
CA ASP A 3 84.27 -40.65 -16.57
C ASP A 3 83.21 -39.65 -17.03
N TYR A 4 83.17 -39.33 -18.33
CA TYR A 4 82.21 -38.37 -18.88
C TYR A 4 80.76 -38.93 -18.90
N LYS A 5 80.59 -40.23 -19.14
CA LYS A 5 79.27 -40.89 -19.16
C LYS A 5 78.64 -41.04 -17.78
N SER A 6 79.45 -41.17 -16.74
CA SER A 6 78.96 -41.35 -15.36
C SER A 6 78.50 -40.03 -14.71
N ALA A 7 79.05 -38.90 -15.16
CA ALA A 7 78.60 -37.57 -14.75
C ALA A 7 77.25 -37.21 -15.40
N GLU A 8 77.10 -37.41 -16.71
CA GLU A 8 75.84 -37.17 -17.44
C GLU A 8 74.68 -38.02 -16.92
N ALA A 9 74.92 -39.27 -16.53
CA ALA A 9 73.89 -40.14 -15.99
C ALA A 9 73.37 -39.67 -14.61
N LYS A 10 74.25 -39.20 -13.73
CA LYS A 10 73.87 -38.64 -12.42
C LYS A 10 73.20 -37.27 -12.55
N GLU A 11 73.63 -36.46 -13.50
CA GLU A 11 73.02 -35.16 -13.79
C GLU A 11 71.60 -35.35 -14.34
N ALA A 12 71.39 -36.29 -15.28
CA ALA A 12 70.07 -36.62 -15.80
C ALA A 12 69.12 -37.23 -14.73
N GLU A 13 69.64 -38.00 -13.78
CA GLU A 13 68.85 -38.57 -12.67
C GLU A 13 68.48 -37.50 -11.62
N SER A 14 69.39 -36.58 -11.33
CA SER A 14 69.14 -35.41 -10.48
C SER A 14 68.10 -34.47 -11.11
N ASP A 15 68.18 -34.23 -12.43
CA ASP A 15 67.25 -33.37 -13.15
C ASP A 15 65.84 -33.98 -13.20
N ARG A 16 65.73 -35.30 -13.39
CA ARG A 16 64.45 -36.03 -13.29
C ARG A 16 63.86 -35.98 -11.89
N GLY A 17 64.69 -36.09 -10.85
CA GLY A 17 64.26 -35.96 -9.45
C GLY A 17 63.73 -34.56 -9.12
N ALA A 18 64.42 -33.51 -9.60
CA ALA A 18 64.00 -32.12 -9.45
C ALA A 18 62.67 -31.85 -10.18
N VAL A 19 62.50 -32.35 -11.40
CA VAL A 19 61.25 -32.21 -12.17
C VAL A 19 60.08 -32.92 -11.46
N ALA A 20 60.30 -34.12 -10.91
CA ALA A 20 59.29 -34.85 -10.15
C ALA A 20 58.89 -34.13 -8.85
N LEU A 21 59.87 -33.56 -8.13
CA LEU A 21 59.63 -32.74 -6.93
C LEU A 21 58.85 -31.47 -7.26
N HIS A 22 59.16 -30.80 -8.37
CA HIS A 22 58.42 -29.62 -8.82
C HIS A 22 56.97 -29.95 -9.20
N ALA A 23 56.73 -31.12 -9.82
CA ALA A 23 55.38 -31.59 -10.14
C ALA A 23 54.56 -31.91 -8.87
N LEU A 24 55.13 -32.65 -7.92
CA LEU A 24 54.50 -32.95 -6.62
C LEU A 24 54.22 -31.67 -5.81
N GLN A 25 55.14 -30.71 -5.80
CA GLN A 25 54.94 -29.42 -5.15
C GLN A 25 53.85 -28.57 -5.83
N ALA A 26 53.66 -28.69 -7.14
CA ALA A 26 52.57 -28.02 -7.84
C ALA A 26 51.21 -28.64 -7.47
N GLU A 27 51.12 -29.96 -7.37
CA GLU A 27 49.91 -30.69 -7.00
C GLU A 27 49.48 -30.40 -5.54
N VAL A 28 50.43 -30.40 -4.61
CA VAL A 28 50.17 -30.02 -3.20
C VAL A 28 49.73 -28.56 -3.07
N ARG A 29 50.32 -27.64 -3.87
CA ARG A 29 49.90 -26.23 -3.89
C ARG A 29 48.49 -26.07 -4.44
N PHE A 30 48.13 -26.83 -5.47
CA PHE A 30 46.78 -26.84 -6.03
C PHE A 30 45.75 -27.36 -5.01
N LEU A 31 46.02 -28.49 -4.35
CA LEU A 31 45.12 -29.03 -3.33
C LEU A 31 44.94 -28.08 -2.13
N ARG A 32 46.02 -27.42 -1.68
CA ARG A 32 45.94 -26.40 -0.62
C ARG A 32 45.11 -25.19 -1.06
N ALA A 33 45.28 -24.73 -2.31
CA ALA A 33 44.50 -23.63 -2.86
C ALA A 33 43.01 -23.98 -2.95
N VAL A 34 42.67 -25.21 -3.40
CA VAL A 34 41.29 -25.71 -3.44
C VAL A 34 40.70 -25.83 -2.04
N LEU A 35 41.44 -26.37 -1.08
CA LEU A 35 40.98 -26.48 0.32
C LEU A 35 40.72 -25.10 0.94
N LEU A 36 41.62 -24.14 0.72
CA LEU A 36 41.43 -22.75 1.19
C LEU A 36 40.21 -22.10 0.53
N LEU A 37 39.99 -22.33 -0.77
CA LEU A 37 38.80 -21.85 -1.46
C LEU A 37 37.52 -22.47 -0.86
N CYS A 38 37.51 -23.78 -0.60
CA CYS A 38 36.37 -24.45 0.05
C CYS A 38 36.08 -23.88 1.44
N ILE A 39 37.12 -23.59 2.24
CA ILE A 39 36.97 -22.98 3.57
C ILE A 39 36.39 -21.57 3.45
N VAL A 40 36.91 -20.76 2.51
CA VAL A 40 36.38 -19.41 2.27
C VAL A 40 34.92 -19.44 1.83
N VAL A 41 34.56 -20.35 0.90
CA VAL A 41 33.17 -20.53 0.46
C VAL A 41 32.28 -20.97 1.62
N LEU A 42 32.74 -21.91 2.47
CA LEU A 42 32.00 -22.34 3.65
C LEU A 42 31.80 -21.20 4.66
N LEU A 43 32.83 -20.37 4.88
CA LEU A 43 32.74 -19.20 5.76
C LEU A 43 31.79 -18.14 5.19
N VAL A 44 31.81 -17.90 3.88
CA VAL A 44 30.88 -17.00 3.19
C VAL A 44 29.44 -17.52 3.30
N LEU A 45 29.22 -18.82 3.14
CA LEU A 45 27.90 -19.43 3.33
C LEU A 45 27.42 -19.34 4.78
N LEU A 46 28.29 -19.57 5.77
CA LEU A 46 27.97 -19.41 7.19
C LEU A 46 27.68 -17.95 7.54
N ALA A 47 28.43 -17.00 6.99
CA ALA A 47 28.19 -15.57 7.14
C ALA A 47 26.88 -15.15 6.45
N ALA A 48 26.60 -15.66 5.25
CA ALA A 48 25.34 -15.44 4.56
C ALA A 48 24.14 -16.03 5.32
N MET A 49 24.29 -17.15 6.03
CA MET A 49 23.24 -17.66 6.92
C MET A 49 23.06 -16.83 8.20
N ARG A 50 24.08 -16.07 8.62
CA ARG A 50 24.02 -15.15 9.77
C ARG A 50 23.43 -13.79 9.40
N VAL A 51 23.70 -13.31 8.18
CA VAL A 51 23.26 -12.00 7.66
C VAL A 51 21.94 -12.11 6.88
N GLY A 52 21.69 -13.23 6.23
CA GLY A 52 20.42 -13.58 5.60
C GLY A 52 19.37 -13.80 6.68
N GLY A 53 18.40 -12.90 6.75
CA GLY A 53 17.37 -12.84 7.78
C GLY A 53 16.38 -14.02 7.77
N CYS A 54 16.85 -15.21 8.13
CA CYS A 54 15.99 -16.22 8.72
C CYS A 54 15.65 -15.73 10.13
N GLY A 55 14.56 -14.97 10.24
CA GLY A 55 14.01 -14.55 11.53
C GLY A 55 14.00 -15.73 12.50
N ARG A 56 14.51 -15.50 13.71
CA ARG A 56 14.53 -16.50 14.78
C ARG A 56 13.16 -17.21 14.83
N PRO A 57 13.10 -18.55 14.98
CA PRO A 57 11.85 -19.29 14.92
C PRO A 57 10.96 -18.97 16.12
N VAL A 58 10.23 -17.87 16.05
CA VAL A 58 9.28 -17.45 17.08
C VAL A 58 8.12 -18.44 17.16
N ARG A 59 7.49 -18.48 18.33
CA ARG A 59 6.26 -19.20 18.61
C ARG A 59 5.21 -18.20 19.02
N ALA A 60 4.00 -18.37 18.51
CA ALA A 60 2.83 -17.64 18.96
C ALA A 60 2.19 -18.41 20.11
N LEU A 61 1.89 -17.70 21.19
CA LEU A 61 1.07 -18.20 22.28
C LEU A 61 -0.37 -17.84 21.98
N MET A 62 -1.21 -18.86 21.86
CA MET A 62 -2.63 -18.73 21.59
C MET A 62 -3.39 -19.12 22.86
N VAL A 63 -4.33 -18.27 23.26
CA VAL A 63 -5.25 -18.52 24.38
C VAL A 63 -6.66 -18.45 23.82
N ASP A 64 -7.40 -19.55 23.93
CA ASP A 64 -8.74 -19.70 23.34
C ASP A 64 -8.80 -19.32 21.86
N GLY A 65 -7.75 -19.67 21.10
CA GLY A 65 -7.64 -19.39 19.67
C GLY A 65 -7.32 -17.94 19.31
N LYS A 66 -7.04 -17.06 20.29
CA LYS A 66 -6.59 -15.69 20.06
C LYS A 66 -5.09 -15.56 20.31
N LEU A 67 -4.41 -14.78 19.48
CA LEU A 67 -3.00 -14.46 19.67
C LEU A 67 -2.81 -13.61 20.93
N ALA A 68 -2.11 -14.15 21.92
CA ALA A 68 -1.74 -13.43 23.14
C ALA A 68 -0.40 -12.71 22.94
N CYS A 69 0.67 -13.43 22.58
CA CYS A 69 2.00 -12.86 22.37
C CYS A 69 2.94 -13.81 21.59
N TYR A 70 4.16 -13.35 21.35
CA TYR A 70 5.23 -14.12 20.70
C TYR A 70 6.37 -14.44 21.67
N VAL A 71 6.90 -15.66 21.60
CA VAL A 71 8.07 -16.11 22.38
C VAL A 71 9.16 -16.69 21.47
N PRO A 72 10.44 -16.65 21.88
CA PRO A 72 11.55 -17.04 21.00
C PRO A 72 11.61 -18.54 20.65
N ASN A 73 11.08 -19.40 21.53
CA ASN A 73 11.09 -20.86 21.37
C ASN A 73 10.08 -21.52 22.32
N GLU A 74 9.92 -22.83 22.19
CA GLU A 74 9.00 -23.64 22.99
C GLU A 74 9.42 -23.74 24.47
N ALA A 75 10.72 -23.79 24.76
CA ALA A 75 11.21 -23.77 26.14
C ALA A 75 10.85 -22.45 26.86
N ALA A 76 10.82 -21.32 26.15
CA ALA A 76 10.35 -20.05 26.68
C ALA A 76 8.83 -20.09 26.94
N ALA A 77 8.05 -20.70 26.04
CA ALA A 77 6.60 -20.91 26.26
C ALA A 77 6.34 -21.72 27.53
N GLU A 78 7.06 -22.82 27.73
CA GLU A 78 6.93 -23.67 28.92
C GLU A 78 7.35 -22.95 30.20
N ARG A 79 8.40 -22.12 30.15
CA ARG A 79 8.78 -21.28 31.30
C ARG A 79 7.68 -20.29 31.66
N VAL A 80 7.04 -19.66 30.68
CA VAL A 80 5.90 -18.77 30.92
C VAL A 80 4.74 -19.54 31.54
N ARG A 81 4.40 -20.71 30.99
CA ARG A 81 3.34 -21.57 31.52
C ARG A 81 3.59 -21.98 32.97
N LYS A 82 4.82 -22.42 33.29
CA LYS A 82 5.22 -22.77 34.66
C LYS A 82 5.17 -21.57 35.59
N GLY A 83 5.71 -20.43 35.16
CA GLY A 83 5.68 -19.20 35.95
C GLY A 83 4.26 -18.78 36.31
N LEU A 84 3.32 -18.84 35.36
CA LEU A 84 1.91 -18.53 35.61
C LEU A 84 1.27 -19.49 36.62
N LEU A 85 1.56 -20.78 36.52
CA LEU A 85 1.05 -21.77 37.48
C LEU A 85 1.67 -21.59 38.88
N GLU A 86 2.97 -21.32 38.96
CA GLU A 86 3.66 -21.07 40.23
C GLU A 86 3.15 -19.80 40.92
N GLU A 87 2.98 -18.72 40.15
CA GLU A 87 2.41 -17.46 40.62
C GLU A 87 0.97 -17.65 41.11
N ALA A 88 0.13 -18.35 40.34
CA ALA A 88 -1.25 -18.64 40.73
C ALA A 88 -1.33 -19.59 41.94
N LEU A 89 -0.38 -20.51 42.09
CA LEU A 89 -0.34 -21.42 43.23
C LEU A 89 0.07 -20.71 44.52
N GLY A 90 0.92 -19.68 44.47
CA GLY A 90 1.31 -18.93 45.68
C GLY A 90 1.88 -19.80 46.80
N GLY A 91 2.52 -20.93 46.46
CA GLY A 91 3.04 -21.91 47.43
C GLY A 91 2.06 -23.00 47.87
N LEU A 92 0.82 -23.01 47.37
CA LEU A 92 -0.13 -24.10 47.56
C LEU A 92 0.39 -25.38 46.87
N LYS A 93 0.18 -26.54 47.51
CA LYS A 93 0.61 -27.85 46.97
C LYS A 93 -0.44 -28.52 46.07
N ASN A 94 -1.49 -27.78 45.72
CA ASN A 94 -2.59 -28.32 44.92
C ASN A 94 -2.17 -28.43 43.45
N PRO A 95 -2.71 -29.39 42.69
CA PRO A 95 -2.52 -29.38 41.25
C PRO A 95 -3.20 -28.14 40.65
N ALA A 96 -2.46 -27.35 39.89
CA ALA A 96 -3.01 -26.25 39.10
C ALA A 96 -2.96 -26.58 37.60
N ALA A 97 -4.00 -26.15 36.89
CA ALA A 97 -4.08 -26.24 35.44
C ALA A 97 -4.66 -24.93 34.89
N ILE A 98 -4.21 -24.56 33.69
CA ILE A 98 -4.79 -23.44 32.94
C ILE A 98 -6.14 -23.91 32.42
N ARG A 99 -7.18 -23.09 32.64
CA ARG A 99 -8.56 -23.40 32.21
C ARG A 99 -8.74 -23.21 30.70
N GLU A 100 -8.12 -22.15 30.18
CA GLU A 100 -8.17 -21.75 28.79
C GLU A 100 -7.38 -22.73 27.90
N ARG A 101 -7.78 -22.81 26.62
CA ARG A 101 -7.06 -23.62 25.64
C ARG A 101 -5.74 -22.93 25.30
N TRP A 102 -4.66 -23.46 25.86
CA TRP A 102 -3.30 -23.01 25.61
C TRP A 102 -2.66 -23.76 24.43
N GLU A 103 -2.25 -23.03 23.40
CA GLU A 103 -1.55 -23.60 22.25
C GLU A 103 -0.29 -22.81 21.92
N VAL A 104 0.79 -23.56 21.63
CA VAL A 104 2.05 -23.00 21.14
C VAL A 104 2.14 -23.36 19.66
N VAL A 105 1.96 -22.37 18.79
CA VAL A 105 1.95 -22.59 17.34
C VAL A 105 3.11 -21.86 16.67
N ARG A 106 3.58 -22.39 15.54
CA ARG A 106 4.46 -21.63 14.65
C ARG A 106 3.60 -20.63 13.89
N PRO A 107 3.78 -19.31 14.07
CA PRO A 107 3.02 -18.36 13.30
C PRO A 107 3.40 -18.50 11.84
N ARG A 108 2.39 -18.52 10.97
CA ARG A 108 2.60 -18.40 9.53
C ARG A 108 3.08 -16.98 9.25
N VAL A 109 4.33 -16.85 8.81
CA VAL A 109 4.86 -15.59 8.31
C VAL A 109 4.37 -15.43 6.87
N LEU A 110 3.60 -14.38 6.62
CA LEU A 110 3.13 -14.03 5.29
C LEU A 110 4.20 -13.21 4.57
N SER A 111 4.34 -13.40 3.26
CA SER A 111 5.11 -12.46 2.44
C SER A 111 4.41 -11.10 2.37
N ALA A 112 5.14 -10.04 2.01
CA ALA A 112 4.53 -8.72 1.79
C ALA A 112 3.38 -8.78 0.78
N ASP A 113 3.54 -9.57 -0.30
CA ASP A 113 2.51 -9.73 -1.32
C ASP A 113 1.27 -10.48 -0.81
N GLU A 114 1.46 -11.53 -0.01
CA GLU A 114 0.36 -12.26 0.62
C GLU A 114 -0.40 -11.37 1.62
N ALA A 115 0.34 -10.62 2.44
CA ALA A 115 -0.24 -9.66 3.38
C ALA A 115 -1.02 -8.57 2.64
N MET A 116 -0.47 -8.00 1.56
CA MET A 116 -1.17 -7.01 0.73
C MET A 116 -2.45 -7.57 0.13
N LYS A 117 -2.46 -8.81 -0.36
CA LYS A 117 -3.68 -9.45 -0.88
C LYS A 117 -4.77 -9.58 0.18
N LEU A 118 -4.41 -9.96 1.41
CA LEU A 118 -5.37 -10.10 2.50
C LEU A 118 -5.87 -8.76 3.06
N LEU A 119 -5.03 -7.74 3.04
CA LEU A 119 -5.32 -6.43 3.59
C LEU A 119 -6.01 -5.49 2.59
N ARG A 120 -5.90 -5.76 1.27
CA ARG A 120 -6.49 -4.95 0.20
C ARG A 120 -7.95 -4.57 0.45
N ASP A 121 -8.77 -5.53 0.87
CA ASP A 121 -10.21 -5.32 1.03
C ASP A 121 -10.60 -4.87 2.44
N LYS A 122 -9.64 -4.83 3.37
CA LYS A 122 -9.87 -4.50 4.79
C LYS A 122 -9.34 -3.13 5.19
N VAL A 123 -8.37 -2.62 4.45
CA VAL A 123 -7.72 -1.34 4.73
C VAL A 123 -8.31 -0.28 3.82
N HIS A 124 -9.05 0.65 4.42
CA HIS A 124 -9.59 1.82 3.73
C HIS A 124 -8.59 2.97 3.82
N VAL A 125 -7.99 3.34 2.70
CA VAL A 125 -7.02 4.44 2.63
C VAL A 125 -7.75 5.77 2.55
N GLN A 126 -7.43 6.67 3.48
CA GLN A 126 -7.90 8.04 3.47
C GLN A 126 -6.79 8.96 2.95
N ILE A 127 -7.17 9.92 2.11
CA ILE A 127 -6.26 10.85 1.43
C ILE A 127 -6.69 12.28 1.78
N GLU A 128 -5.72 13.10 2.19
CA GLU A 128 -5.92 14.54 2.30
C GLU A 128 -5.96 15.16 0.89
N ALA A 129 -7.04 15.86 0.59
CA ALA A 129 -7.35 16.41 -0.72
C ALA A 129 -8.06 17.76 -0.58
N PHE A 130 -8.29 18.43 -1.71
CA PHE A 130 -9.06 19.67 -1.76
C PHE A 130 -10.50 19.40 -2.21
N GLY A 131 -11.43 19.61 -1.29
CA GLY A 131 -12.86 19.58 -1.54
C GLY A 131 -13.34 20.86 -2.20
N ILE A 132 -14.13 20.72 -3.27
CA ILE A 132 -14.90 21.81 -3.87
C ILE A 132 -16.26 21.83 -3.17
N GLU A 133 -16.42 22.80 -2.28
CA GLU A 133 -17.65 23.05 -1.54
C GLU A 133 -18.51 24.08 -2.28
N VAL A 134 -19.78 23.73 -2.52
CA VAL A 134 -20.77 24.63 -3.13
C VAL A 134 -21.94 24.76 -2.17
N ASP A 135 -22.23 26.00 -1.77
CA ASP A 135 -23.30 26.36 -0.82
C ASP A 135 -23.25 25.54 0.49
N GLY A 136 -22.04 25.31 1.01
CA GLY A 136 -21.81 24.58 2.27
C GLY A 136 -21.78 23.05 2.15
N LYS A 137 -21.90 22.50 0.93
CA LYS A 137 -21.81 21.05 0.68
C LYS A 137 -20.60 20.73 -0.20
N VAL A 138 -19.72 19.86 0.30
CA VAL A 138 -18.62 19.31 -0.51
C VAL A 138 -19.21 18.40 -1.58
N LEU A 139 -19.05 18.76 -2.86
CA LEU A 139 -19.61 18.00 -3.97
C LEU A 139 -18.62 16.99 -4.55
N LEU A 140 -17.33 17.32 -4.51
CA LEU A 140 -16.24 16.45 -4.94
C LEU A 140 -14.92 16.89 -4.30
N ALA A 141 -13.94 16.00 -4.32
CA ALA A 141 -12.57 16.28 -3.92
C ALA A 141 -11.58 15.97 -5.06
N VAL A 142 -10.55 16.79 -5.17
CA VAL A 142 -9.45 16.67 -6.15
C VAL A 142 -8.09 16.71 -5.43
N PRO A 143 -7.02 16.14 -6.02
CA PRO A 143 -5.75 15.94 -5.32
C PRO A 143 -5.12 17.23 -4.81
N THR A 144 -5.10 18.28 -5.63
CA THR A 144 -4.42 19.53 -5.31
C THR A 144 -5.32 20.74 -5.43
N GLU A 145 -4.92 21.82 -4.78
CA GLU A 145 -5.59 23.12 -4.91
C GLU A 145 -5.55 23.64 -6.35
N ALA A 146 -4.45 23.37 -7.07
CA ALA A 146 -4.30 23.76 -8.47
C ALA A 146 -5.34 23.04 -9.36
N ASP A 147 -5.54 21.74 -9.15
CA ASP A 147 -6.59 20.98 -9.84
C ASP A 147 -7.96 21.55 -9.53
N ALA A 148 -8.22 21.91 -8.26
CA ALA A 148 -9.50 22.47 -7.84
C ALA A 148 -9.77 23.82 -8.54
N ARG A 149 -8.76 24.69 -8.58
CA ARG A 149 -8.83 25.97 -9.30
C ARG A 149 -9.06 25.74 -10.80
N GLN A 150 -8.36 24.79 -11.41
CA GLN A 150 -8.51 24.44 -12.82
C GLN A 150 -9.94 23.95 -13.12
N VAL A 151 -10.49 23.05 -12.31
CA VAL A 151 -11.88 22.57 -12.42
C VAL A 151 -12.85 23.74 -12.40
N LEU A 152 -12.68 24.67 -11.45
CA LEU A 152 -13.55 25.84 -11.36
C LEU A 152 -13.45 26.76 -12.58
N GLU A 153 -12.24 27.00 -13.11
CA GLU A 153 -12.07 27.79 -14.34
C GLU A 153 -12.69 27.11 -15.56
N MET A 154 -12.54 25.79 -15.69
CA MET A 154 -13.17 25.01 -16.76
C MET A 154 -14.70 25.07 -16.69
N VAL A 155 -15.29 25.00 -15.49
CA VAL A 155 -16.73 25.17 -15.31
C VAL A 155 -17.15 26.58 -15.72
N LYS A 156 -16.44 27.64 -15.30
CA LYS A 156 -16.76 29.02 -15.70
C LYS A 156 -16.70 29.20 -17.21
N ALA A 157 -15.66 28.70 -17.86
CA ALA A 157 -15.47 28.78 -19.29
C ALA A 157 -16.65 28.16 -20.06
N ARG A 158 -17.26 27.09 -19.54
CA ARG A 158 -18.41 26.42 -20.18
C ARG A 158 -19.67 27.28 -20.22
N PHE A 159 -19.83 28.21 -19.27
CA PHE A 159 -20.99 29.11 -19.15
C PHE A 159 -20.68 30.56 -19.56
N ALA A 160 -19.41 30.89 -19.81
CA ALA A 160 -19.02 32.19 -20.32
C ALA A 160 -19.47 32.32 -21.79
N PRO A 161 -20.17 33.38 -22.19
CA PRO A 161 -20.56 33.58 -23.59
C PRO A 161 -19.33 33.86 -24.46
N ASP A 162 -19.33 33.36 -25.71
CA ASP A 162 -18.27 33.57 -26.73
C ASP A 162 -18.10 35.02 -27.21
N ARG A 163 -18.69 36.01 -26.53
CA ARG A 163 -18.64 37.41 -26.99
C ARG A 163 -17.41 38.09 -26.41
N GLU A 164 -16.62 38.68 -27.31
CA GLU A 164 -15.34 39.38 -27.12
C GLU A 164 -15.30 40.47 -26.02
N THR A 165 -16.41 40.78 -25.34
CA THR A 165 -16.43 41.82 -24.32
C THR A 165 -17.33 41.44 -23.16
N LEU A 166 -16.76 40.67 -22.23
CA LEU A 166 -17.34 40.54 -20.90
C LEU A 166 -17.12 41.85 -20.15
N LEU A 167 -18.19 42.46 -19.65
CA LEU A 167 -18.12 43.66 -18.79
C LEU A 167 -17.43 43.36 -17.45
N ALA A 168 -17.39 42.09 -17.04
CA ALA A 168 -16.69 41.61 -15.86
C ALA A 168 -16.35 40.12 -16.01
N PRO A 169 -15.31 39.60 -15.33
CA PRO A 169 -15.00 38.18 -15.32
C PRO A 169 -16.19 37.31 -14.88
N PRO A 170 -16.36 36.11 -15.46
CA PRO A 170 -17.44 35.20 -15.08
C PRO A 170 -17.28 34.78 -13.62
N ARG A 171 -18.39 34.82 -12.88
CA ARG A 171 -18.45 34.45 -11.45
C ARG A 171 -19.54 33.41 -11.22
N PHE A 172 -19.34 32.59 -10.20
CA PHE A 172 -20.39 31.69 -9.72
C PHE A 172 -21.47 32.49 -8.98
N ARG A 173 -22.73 32.08 -9.16
CA ARG A 173 -23.84 32.60 -8.35
C ARG A 173 -23.84 31.94 -6.97
N GLN A 174 -23.47 30.67 -6.92
CA GLN A 174 -23.32 29.88 -5.71
C GLN A 174 -22.06 30.28 -4.94
N THR A 175 -22.06 30.03 -3.63
CA THR A 175 -20.87 30.22 -2.80
C THR A 175 -19.94 29.03 -2.97
N VAL A 176 -18.83 29.22 -3.66
CA VAL A 176 -17.83 28.17 -3.89
C VAL A 176 -16.62 28.38 -2.99
N ARG A 177 -16.24 27.36 -2.21
CA ARG A 177 -15.05 27.36 -1.34
C ARG A 177 -14.19 26.14 -1.60
N LEU A 178 -12.88 26.32 -1.45
CA LEU A 178 -11.91 25.23 -1.40
C LEU A 178 -11.65 24.91 0.06
N VAL A 179 -11.84 23.64 0.44
CA VAL A 179 -11.64 23.16 1.80
C VAL A 179 -10.70 21.98 1.80
N HIS A 180 -9.89 21.82 2.85
CA HIS A 180 -9.16 20.58 3.06
C HIS A 180 -10.15 19.49 3.48
N ALA A 181 -10.16 18.38 2.75
CA ALA A 181 -11.05 17.26 2.98
C ALA A 181 -10.24 15.97 3.06
N VAL A 182 -10.63 15.09 3.98
CA VAL A 182 -10.07 13.73 4.08
C VAL A 182 -11.09 12.79 3.45
N VAL A 183 -10.74 12.21 2.30
CA VAL A 183 -11.66 11.40 1.49
C VAL A 183 -11.07 10.03 1.17
N ALA A 184 -11.94 9.07 0.83
CA ALA A 184 -11.49 7.78 0.33
C ALA A 184 -10.83 7.92 -1.06
N SER A 185 -9.88 7.05 -1.38
CA SER A 185 -9.17 7.06 -2.68
C SER A 185 -10.10 6.92 -3.89
N GLU A 186 -11.23 6.25 -3.69
CA GLU A 186 -12.28 5.99 -4.68
C GLU A 186 -13.15 7.22 -4.93
N GLU A 187 -13.25 8.14 -3.97
CA GLU A 187 -14.02 9.39 -4.07
C GLU A 187 -13.21 10.54 -4.68
N LEU A 188 -11.91 10.33 -4.87
CA LEU A 188 -10.97 11.34 -5.37
C LEU A 188 -10.98 11.44 -6.90
N TYR A 189 -11.33 12.62 -7.41
CA TYR A 189 -11.32 12.91 -8.85
C TYR A 189 -9.92 13.39 -9.28
N ARG A 190 -9.12 12.48 -9.82
CA ARG A 190 -7.74 12.75 -10.29
C ARG A 190 -7.67 13.49 -11.62
N ASP A 191 -8.73 13.43 -12.41
CA ASP A 191 -8.83 14.05 -13.72
C ASP A 191 -9.75 15.29 -13.63
N PRO A 192 -9.22 16.50 -13.85
CA PRO A 192 -10.01 17.73 -13.83
C PRO A 192 -11.19 17.71 -14.80
N ALA A 193 -11.06 17.10 -15.98
CA ALA A 193 -12.15 17.05 -16.96
C ALA A 193 -13.33 16.21 -16.44
N LYS A 194 -13.05 15.05 -15.83
CA LYS A 194 -14.08 14.22 -15.19
C LYS A 194 -14.72 14.89 -13.98
N ALA A 195 -13.94 15.66 -13.21
CA ALA A 195 -14.48 16.45 -12.11
C ALA A 195 -15.47 17.52 -12.62
N VAL A 196 -15.14 18.19 -13.74
CA VAL A 196 -16.04 19.14 -14.41
C VAL A 196 -17.31 18.43 -14.89
N GLU A 197 -17.19 17.31 -15.60
CA GLU A 197 -18.36 16.51 -16.01
C GLU A 197 -19.23 16.12 -14.83
N ARG A 198 -18.62 15.71 -13.72
CA ARG A 198 -19.35 15.40 -12.49
C ARG A 198 -20.10 16.62 -11.96
N LEU A 199 -19.47 17.79 -11.87
CA LEU A 199 -20.13 19.02 -11.42
C LEU A 199 -21.27 19.42 -12.35
N LEU A 200 -21.05 19.38 -13.67
CA LEU A 200 -22.09 19.72 -14.66
C LEU A 200 -23.22 18.68 -14.67
N GLY A 201 -22.89 17.40 -14.46
CA GLY A 201 -23.82 16.27 -14.41
C GLY A 201 -24.53 16.09 -13.06
N THR A 202 -24.08 16.75 -11.98
CA THR A 202 -24.87 16.82 -10.72
C THR A 202 -26.19 17.58 -10.88
N GLY A 203 -26.33 18.36 -11.96
CA GLY A 203 -27.60 18.95 -12.36
C GLY A 203 -28.51 17.94 -13.05
N GLY A 204 -29.01 16.95 -12.30
CA GLY A 204 -30.14 16.16 -12.79
C GLY A 204 -31.29 17.10 -13.15
N GLN A 205 -31.79 17.02 -14.39
CA GLN A 205 -33.02 17.72 -14.74
C GLN A 205 -34.11 17.20 -13.80
N THR A 206 -34.61 18.08 -12.94
CA THR A 206 -35.72 17.75 -12.04
C THR A 206 -37.00 17.98 -12.81
N TYR A 207 -37.67 16.90 -13.20
CA TYR A 207 -38.97 16.98 -13.86
C TYR A 207 -40.09 17.10 -12.82
N HIS A 208 -41.03 18.00 -13.06
CA HIS A 208 -42.22 18.15 -12.24
C HIS A 208 -43.45 17.72 -13.06
N THR A 209 -44.13 16.66 -12.61
CA THR A 209 -45.43 16.28 -13.18
C THR A 209 -46.52 17.16 -12.58
N VAL A 210 -47.13 17.99 -13.41
CA VAL A 210 -48.20 18.94 -13.05
C VAL A 210 -49.39 18.19 -12.46
N ARG A 211 -49.94 18.69 -11.35
CA ARG A 211 -51.14 18.12 -10.69
C ARG A 211 -52.29 19.13 -10.70
N PRO A 212 -53.55 18.68 -10.58
CA PRO A 212 -54.69 19.59 -10.45
C PRO A 212 -54.48 20.60 -9.30
N GLY A 213 -54.57 21.89 -9.63
CA GLY A 213 -54.39 23.00 -8.68
C GLY A 213 -52.98 23.61 -8.63
N ASP A 214 -52.02 23.02 -9.34
CA ASP A 214 -50.74 23.68 -9.63
C ASP A 214 -50.94 24.84 -10.61
N ASN A 215 -50.03 25.80 -10.56
CA ASN A 215 -49.89 26.81 -11.60
C ASN A 215 -48.40 27.18 -11.72
N PRO A 216 -47.97 27.77 -12.85
CA PRO A 216 -46.57 28.07 -13.09
C PRO A 216 -45.90 28.87 -11.98
N SER A 217 -46.60 29.84 -11.39
CA SER A 217 -46.07 30.64 -10.28
C SER A 217 -45.86 29.82 -9.00
N LYS A 218 -46.78 28.91 -8.66
CA LYS A 218 -46.65 28.00 -7.52
C LYS A 218 -45.53 26.98 -7.73
N ILE A 219 -45.40 26.45 -8.95
CA ILE A 219 -44.32 25.52 -9.31
C ILE A 219 -42.97 26.25 -9.20
N ALA A 220 -42.84 27.44 -9.81
CA ALA A 220 -41.62 28.24 -9.74
C ALA A 220 -41.24 28.56 -8.28
N ALA A 221 -42.21 28.98 -7.46
CA ALA A 221 -42.01 29.25 -6.04
C ALA A 221 -41.57 28.00 -5.26
N ARG A 222 -42.17 26.84 -5.52
CA ARG A 222 -41.82 25.56 -4.90
C ARG A 222 -40.36 25.17 -5.13
N TYR A 223 -39.82 25.48 -6.31
CA TYR A 223 -38.44 25.17 -6.69
C TYR A 223 -37.49 26.36 -6.55
N GLY A 224 -37.92 27.46 -5.92
CA GLY A 224 -37.07 28.62 -5.64
C GLY A 224 -36.56 29.34 -6.89
N MET A 225 -37.29 29.28 -8.00
CA MET A 225 -36.91 29.92 -9.27
C MET A 225 -37.89 31.01 -9.68
N LYS A 226 -37.47 31.91 -10.59
CA LYS A 226 -38.37 32.92 -11.15
C LYS A 226 -39.29 32.28 -12.18
N LEU A 227 -40.49 32.85 -12.34
CA LEU A 227 -41.44 32.41 -13.37
C LEU A 227 -40.84 32.51 -14.78
N THR A 228 -40.02 33.53 -15.05
CA THR A 228 -39.28 33.68 -16.31
C THR A 228 -38.30 32.55 -16.57
N ASP A 229 -37.65 32.05 -15.50
CA ASP A 229 -36.68 30.96 -15.59
C ASP A 229 -37.40 29.63 -15.83
N LEU A 230 -38.60 29.45 -15.24
CA LEU A 230 -39.45 28.29 -15.51
C LEU A 230 -39.89 28.24 -16.99
N TRP A 231 -40.24 29.39 -17.59
CA TRP A 231 -40.63 29.45 -19.00
C TRP A 231 -39.45 29.28 -19.97
N SER A 232 -38.28 29.82 -19.66
CA SER A 232 -37.09 29.65 -20.51
C SER A 232 -36.64 28.19 -20.60
N LEU A 233 -36.87 27.41 -19.54
CA LEU A 233 -36.64 25.96 -19.52
C LEU A 233 -37.70 25.16 -20.28
N ASN A 234 -38.84 25.76 -20.61
CA ASN A 234 -39.98 25.10 -21.26
C ASN A 234 -40.50 25.91 -22.46
N PRO A 235 -39.70 26.13 -23.52
CA PRO A 235 -40.02 27.02 -24.64
C PRO A 235 -41.24 26.59 -25.48
N GLY A 236 -41.73 25.36 -25.29
CA GLY A 236 -42.92 24.81 -25.96
C GLY A 236 -44.22 24.91 -25.17
N LEU A 237 -44.16 25.24 -23.87
CA LEU A 237 -45.36 25.35 -23.03
C LEU A 237 -45.90 26.77 -23.11
N ARG A 238 -47.21 26.93 -23.32
CA ARG A 238 -47.88 28.24 -23.21
C ARG A 238 -48.65 28.29 -21.89
N GLY A 239 -48.90 29.50 -21.38
CA GLY A 239 -49.58 29.74 -20.10
C GLY A 239 -50.99 29.15 -19.93
N ARG A 240 -51.57 28.55 -20.99
CA ARG A 240 -52.87 27.85 -20.99
C ARG A 240 -52.75 26.32 -21.04
N ASP A 241 -51.54 25.79 -21.16
CA ASP A 241 -51.28 24.35 -21.39
C ASP A 241 -50.93 23.60 -20.09
N LEU A 242 -51.14 24.24 -18.92
CA LEU A 242 -50.78 23.80 -17.57
C LEU A 242 -51.98 24.00 -16.63
#